data_AF-A0A916TPP0-F1
#
_entry.id   AF-A0A916TPP0-F1
#
_cell.length_a   1.000
_cell.length_b   1.000
_cell.length_c   1.000
_cell.angle_alpha   90.00
_cell.angle_beta   90.00
_cell.angle_gamma   90.00
#
_symmetry.space_group_name_H-M   'P 1'
#
loop_
_entity.id
_entity.type
_entity.pdbx_description
1 polymer ?
#
loop_
_entity_poly.entity_id
_entity_poly.type
_entity_poly.pdbx_seq_one_letter_code
_entity_poly.pdbx_strand_id
1 'polypeptide(L)'
;MSTALCQLAQDYLGIMPAGGMLGEVKINGWRCLYFRGIDGQPRLWSRNGIPLEGADHILHRLRLIEEAAGEPIMLDGEIQVDGTLAATKAWFERGWKRGGEAGVLHLFDAMPLPAWRAGGWERPLLERKEWLRTIVGAVDEPWDWRPRSAGRDDPECVQVMTDTWIFDEAHAIQESYRVWAIGGEGIVLKDPASPYRRLRCSAWQKCKQENMSKLVGCKAA
;
A
#
# COMPACT_ATOMS: atom_id res chain seq x y z
N MET A 1 9.84 -17.78 13.74
CA MET A 1 8.67 -16.98 13.36
C MET A 1 9.14 -15.72 12.64
N SER A 2 8.48 -15.29 11.57
CA SER A 2 8.86 -14.08 10.84
C SER A 2 8.70 -12.84 11.73
N THR A 3 9.67 -11.91 11.65
CA THR A 3 9.68 -10.65 12.41
C THR A 3 9.04 -9.48 11.64
N ALA A 4 8.66 -9.68 10.37
CA ALA A 4 8.06 -8.63 9.57
C ALA A 4 6.66 -8.27 10.09
N LEU A 5 6.29 -6.98 10.05
CA LEU A 5 4.94 -6.55 10.40
C LEU A 5 3.95 -6.71 9.24
N CYS A 6 4.43 -6.77 8.01
CA CYS A 6 3.61 -6.84 6.81
C CYS A 6 4.26 -7.73 5.74
N GLN A 7 3.50 -8.03 4.68
CA GLN A 7 3.99 -8.75 3.51
C GLN A 7 4.98 -7.90 2.72
N LEU A 8 6.13 -8.49 2.36
CA LEU A 8 7.20 -7.82 1.63
C LEU A 8 7.44 -8.46 0.28
N ALA A 9 7.55 -7.63 -0.75
CA ALA A 9 7.84 -8.08 -2.11
C ALA A 9 9.29 -8.54 -2.28
N GLN A 10 9.49 -9.50 -3.19
CA GLN A 10 10.80 -9.85 -3.76
C GLN A 10 11.02 -9.09 -5.08
N ASP A 11 12.21 -9.21 -5.68
CA ASP A 11 12.45 -8.71 -7.04
C ASP A 11 11.79 -9.65 -8.04
N TYR A 12 11.16 -9.11 -9.09
CA TYR A 12 10.68 -9.92 -10.21
C TYR A 12 11.87 -10.45 -11.02
N LEU A 13 11.84 -11.75 -11.33
CA LEU A 13 12.93 -12.47 -12.00
C LEU A 13 12.58 -12.90 -13.45
N GLY A 14 11.53 -12.34 -14.05
CA GLY A 14 11.15 -12.60 -15.45
C GLY A 14 10.27 -13.82 -15.67
N ILE A 15 9.80 -14.51 -14.61
CA ILE A 15 8.94 -15.68 -14.76
C ILE A 15 7.48 -15.30 -14.45
N MET A 16 6.66 -15.18 -15.49
CA MET A 16 5.21 -14.97 -15.34
C MET A 16 4.46 -16.31 -15.26
N PRO A 17 3.55 -16.51 -14.29
CA PRO A 17 2.65 -17.66 -14.29
C PRO A 17 1.71 -17.64 -15.51
N ALA A 18 1.27 -18.83 -15.98
CA ALA A 18 0.40 -18.96 -17.15
C ALA A 18 -0.97 -18.26 -17.02
N GLY A 19 -1.40 -17.93 -15.79
CA GLY A 19 -2.61 -17.17 -15.52
C GLY A 19 -2.40 -15.64 -15.47
N GLY A 20 -1.16 -15.14 -15.52
CA GLY A 20 -0.86 -13.73 -15.28
C GLY A 20 -0.92 -13.35 -13.80
N MET A 21 -0.76 -12.05 -13.53
CA MET A 21 -0.71 -11.46 -12.19
C MET A 21 -1.42 -10.10 -12.16
N LEU A 22 -1.77 -9.63 -10.96
CA LEU A 22 -2.22 -8.25 -10.75
C LEU A 22 -1.01 -7.31 -10.76
N GLY A 23 -1.00 -6.31 -11.63
CA GLY A 23 -0.01 -5.25 -11.67
C GLY A 23 -0.55 -3.97 -11.02
N GLU A 24 0.25 -3.39 -10.13
CA GLU A 24 -0.01 -2.08 -9.52
C GLU A 24 1.19 -1.16 -9.69
N VAL A 25 0.96 0.14 -9.80
CA VAL A 25 2.04 1.13 -9.79
C VAL A 25 2.78 1.08 -8.44
N LYS A 26 4.10 0.98 -8.47
CA LYS A 26 4.90 1.06 -7.25
C LYS A 26 5.03 2.54 -6.83
N ILE A 27 4.24 2.94 -5.84
CA ILE A 27 4.35 4.28 -5.24
C ILE A 27 5.70 4.42 -4.54
N ASN A 28 6.39 5.54 -4.80
CA ASN A 28 7.68 5.87 -4.22
C ASN A 28 7.48 6.73 -2.96
N GLY A 29 7.01 6.08 -1.89
CA GLY A 29 6.66 6.70 -0.62
C GLY A 29 7.26 5.94 0.57
N TRP A 30 6.60 6.02 1.71
CA TRP A 30 6.88 5.19 2.87
C TRP A 30 5.77 4.16 3.06
N ARG A 31 6.15 2.92 3.36
CA ARG A 31 5.19 1.91 3.79
C ARG A 31 4.44 2.39 5.03
N CYS A 32 3.12 2.44 4.95
CA CYS A 32 2.24 2.93 6.01
C CYS A 32 1.18 1.87 6.32
N LEU A 33 1.17 1.42 7.57
CA LEU A 33 0.23 0.45 8.10
C LEU A 33 -0.71 1.15 9.06
N TYR A 34 -2.01 0.93 8.91
CA TYR A 34 -2.99 1.33 9.92
C TYR A 34 -3.38 0.11 10.73
N PHE A 35 -3.27 0.19 12.05
CA PHE A 35 -3.86 -0.76 12.98
C PHE A 35 -3.84 -0.22 14.41
N ARG A 36 -4.66 -0.82 15.28
CA ARG A 36 -4.69 -0.50 16.71
C ARG A 36 -3.50 -1.10 17.44
N GLY A 37 -2.80 -0.25 18.20
CA GLY A 37 -1.69 -0.65 19.07
C GLY A 37 -2.12 -1.60 20.19
N ILE A 38 -1.15 -2.04 21.01
CA ILE A 38 -1.41 -2.90 22.17
C ILE A 38 -2.34 -2.23 23.21
N ASP A 39 -2.38 -0.90 23.20
CA ASP A 39 -3.26 -0.06 24.02
C ASP A 39 -4.63 0.19 23.38
N GLY A 40 -4.91 -0.46 22.25
CA GLY A 40 -6.18 -0.36 21.52
C GLY A 40 -6.36 0.93 20.71
N GLN A 41 -5.36 1.82 20.71
CA GLN A 41 -5.45 3.12 20.01
C GLN A 41 -5.09 2.98 18.53
N PRO A 42 -5.91 3.50 17.60
CA PRO A 42 -5.63 3.48 16.17
C PRO A 42 -4.46 4.40 15.84
N ARG A 43 -3.49 3.92 15.07
CA ARG A 43 -2.30 4.68 14.66
C ARG A 43 -1.84 4.27 13.26
N LEU A 44 -1.00 5.14 12.69
CA LEU A 44 -0.19 4.85 11.52
C LEU A 44 1.18 4.36 11.95
N TRP A 45 1.68 3.33 11.27
CA TRP A 45 2.94 2.68 11.57
C TRP A 45 3.77 2.51 10.31
N SER A 46 5.06 2.75 10.40
CA SER A 46 6.00 2.30 9.38
C SER A 46 6.07 0.76 9.34
N ARG A 47 6.68 0.22 8.28
CA ARG A 47 7.00 -1.22 8.17
C ARG A 47 7.71 -1.81 9.41
N ASN A 48 8.48 -0.99 10.13
CA ASN A 48 9.27 -1.42 11.28
C ASN A 48 8.57 -1.15 12.63
N GLY A 49 7.32 -0.68 12.62
CA GLY A 49 6.54 -0.45 13.85
C GLY A 49 6.84 0.88 14.54
N ILE A 50 7.44 1.83 13.83
CA ILE A 50 7.62 3.20 14.31
C ILE A 50 6.33 3.99 13.98
N PRO A 51 5.69 4.67 14.95
CA PRO A 51 4.55 5.54 14.70
C PRO A 51 4.85 6.63 13.66
N LEU A 52 3.86 6.95 12.82
CA LEU A 52 3.93 8.05 11.85
C LEU A 52 2.99 9.18 12.30
N GLU A 53 3.57 10.34 12.63
CA GLU A 53 2.87 11.55 13.08
C GLU A 53 2.68 12.54 11.91
N GLY A 54 1.75 13.49 12.04
CA GLY A 54 1.55 14.56 11.04
C GLY A 54 0.71 14.16 9.83
N ALA A 55 -0.21 13.21 10.02
CA ALA A 55 -1.14 12.73 9.01
C ALA A 55 -2.52 12.44 9.64
N ASP A 56 -2.99 13.35 10.51
CA ASP A 56 -4.21 13.14 11.29
C ASP A 56 -5.48 13.14 10.43
N HIS A 57 -5.48 13.82 9.27
CA HIS A 57 -6.51 13.75 8.23
C HIS A 57 -6.63 12.33 7.66
N ILE A 58 -5.51 11.69 7.36
CA ILE A 58 -5.49 10.29 6.92
C ILE A 58 -5.98 9.36 8.03
N LEU A 59 -5.48 9.56 9.26
CA LEU A 59 -5.93 8.76 10.41
C LEU A 59 -7.44 8.93 10.65
N HIS A 60 -7.99 10.11 10.40
CA HIS A 60 -9.42 10.35 10.45
C HIS A 60 -10.19 9.43 9.51
N ARG A 61 -9.82 9.48 8.23
CA ARG A 61 -10.50 8.75 7.16
C ARG A 61 -10.42 7.25 7.40
N LEU A 62 -9.27 6.77 7.88
CA LEU A 62 -9.07 5.34 8.18
C LEU A 62 -9.92 4.86 9.37
N ARG A 63 -10.21 5.72 10.36
CA ARG A 63 -11.15 5.36 11.44
C ARG A 63 -12.57 5.17 10.91
N LEU A 64 -13.01 6.02 9.98
CA LEU A 64 -14.32 5.87 9.34
C LEU A 64 -14.38 4.58 8.49
N ILE A 65 -13.29 4.25 7.80
CA ILE A 65 -13.16 2.98 7.06
C ILE A 65 -13.23 1.78 8.04
N GLU A 66 -12.58 1.86 9.20
CA GLU A 66 -12.66 0.82 10.23
C GLU A 66 -14.08 0.70 10.83
N GLU A 67 -14.76 1.82 11.06
CA GLU A 67 -16.16 1.84 11.49
C GLU A 67 -17.09 1.20 10.45
N ALA A 68 -16.91 1.52 9.17
CA ALA A 68 -17.65 0.90 8.08
C ALA A 68 -17.35 -0.61 7.93
N ALA A 69 -16.14 -1.05 8.27
CA ALA A 69 -15.81 -2.47 8.33
C ALA A 69 -16.50 -3.21 9.50
N GLY A 70 -16.93 -2.50 10.54
CA GLY A 70 -17.64 -3.06 11.70
C GLY A 70 -16.76 -3.84 12.69
N GLU A 71 -15.45 -3.90 12.46
CA GLU A 71 -14.48 -4.57 13.33
C GLU A 71 -13.09 -3.92 13.23
N PRO A 72 -12.18 -4.12 14.21
CA PRO A 72 -10.80 -3.66 14.07
C PRO A 72 -10.09 -4.30 12.89
N ILE A 73 -9.47 -3.48 12.05
CA ILE A 73 -8.79 -3.91 10.82
C ILE A 73 -7.32 -3.52 10.81
N MET A 74 -6.57 -4.16 9.92
CA MET A 74 -5.26 -3.71 9.46
C MET A 74 -5.39 -3.27 7.99
N LEU A 75 -4.99 -2.04 7.68
CA LEU A 75 -4.89 -1.54 6.31
C LEU A 75 -3.43 -1.37 5.92
N ASP A 76 -3.08 -1.79 4.71
CA ASP A 76 -1.72 -1.84 4.20
C ASP A 76 -1.60 -0.95 2.96
N GLY A 77 -0.75 0.07 3.03
CA GLY A 77 -0.62 1.08 1.98
C GLY A 77 0.76 1.72 1.92
N GLU A 78 0.92 2.66 0.99
CA GLU A 78 2.10 3.51 0.86
C GLU A 78 1.67 4.97 1.00
N ILE A 79 2.28 5.70 1.94
CA ILE A 79 2.03 7.13 2.12
C ILE A 79 3.05 7.94 1.32
N GLN A 80 2.59 8.98 0.63
CA GLN A 80 3.43 9.86 -0.17
C GLN A 80 3.05 11.32 0.04
N VAL A 81 4.06 12.18 0.18
CA VAL A 81 3.92 13.64 0.24
C VAL A 81 4.51 14.24 -1.03
N ASP A 82 3.81 15.20 -1.64
CA ASP A 82 4.21 15.93 -2.85
C ASP A 82 4.77 15.04 -3.98
N GLY A 83 4.21 13.84 -4.16
CA GLY A 83 4.57 12.93 -5.25
C GLY A 83 5.97 12.30 -5.15
N THR A 84 6.74 12.53 -4.08
CA THR A 84 8.14 12.08 -4.01
C THR A 84 8.55 11.49 -2.67
N LEU A 85 9.50 10.54 -2.72
CA LEU A 85 10.13 9.99 -1.51
C LEU A 85 10.88 11.05 -0.70
N ALA A 86 11.50 12.03 -1.37
CA ALA A 86 12.26 13.09 -0.72
C ALA A 86 11.36 13.99 0.14
N ALA A 87 10.21 14.43 -0.41
CA ALA A 87 9.23 15.19 0.35
C ALA A 87 8.60 14.36 1.47
N THR A 88 8.29 13.09 1.20
CA THR A 88 7.78 12.14 2.21
C THR A 88 8.73 12.02 3.41
N LYS A 89 10.03 11.82 3.16
CA LYS A 89 11.06 11.80 4.21
C LYS A 89 11.13 13.12 4.97
N ALA A 90 11.21 14.24 4.24
CA ALA A 90 11.33 15.56 4.85
C ALA A 90 10.15 15.87 5.78
N TRP A 91 8.94 15.44 5.42
CA TRP A 91 7.75 15.59 6.24
C TRP A 91 7.79 14.73 7.51
N PHE A 92 7.89 13.41 7.38
CA PHE A 92 7.76 12.50 8.52
C PHE A 92 8.96 12.52 9.48
N GLU A 93 10.15 12.91 9.02
CA GLU A 93 11.33 13.04 9.90
C GLU A 93 11.31 14.33 10.75
N ARG A 94 10.78 15.43 10.20
CA ARG A 94 10.85 16.75 10.86
C ARG A 94 9.76 17.73 10.50
N GLY A 95 9.18 17.67 9.30
CA GLY A 95 8.21 18.65 8.80
C GLY A 95 6.98 18.78 9.69
N TRP A 96 6.42 17.65 10.13
CA TRP A 96 5.22 17.63 10.97
C TRP A 96 5.35 18.39 12.30
N LYS A 97 6.59 18.52 12.83
CA LYS A 97 6.85 19.25 14.10
C LYS A 97 6.55 20.74 14.00
N ARG A 98 6.45 21.28 12.78
CA ARG A 98 6.06 22.67 12.51
C ARG A 98 4.54 22.88 12.57
N GLY A 99 3.78 21.81 12.82
CA GLY A 99 2.33 21.79 12.76
C GLY A 99 1.82 21.52 11.36
N GLY A 100 0.56 21.09 11.28
CA GLY A 100 -0.11 20.72 10.04
C GLY A 100 -0.03 19.22 9.74
N GLU A 101 -0.64 18.86 8.63
CA GLU A 101 -0.87 17.48 8.19
C GLU A 101 -0.57 17.41 6.68
N ALA A 102 0.03 16.31 6.20
CA ALA A 102 0.36 16.16 4.79
C ALA A 102 0.36 14.70 4.32
N GLY A 103 0.19 14.54 3.01
CA GLY A 103 0.32 13.29 2.29
C GLY A 103 -1.00 12.69 1.83
N VAL A 104 -0.86 11.67 0.98
CA VAL A 104 -1.92 10.80 0.47
C VAL A 104 -1.49 9.35 0.75
N LEU A 105 -2.42 8.53 1.24
CA LEU A 105 -2.22 7.11 1.50
C LEU A 105 -2.84 6.28 0.37
N HIS A 106 -2.01 5.52 -0.32
CA HIS A 106 -2.43 4.58 -1.37
C HIS A 106 -2.53 3.17 -0.77
N LEU A 107 -3.75 2.74 -0.44
CA LEU A 107 -4.07 1.42 0.11
C LEU A 107 -4.05 0.35 -0.98
N PHE A 108 -3.43 -0.79 -0.70
CA PHE A 108 -3.35 -1.91 -1.66
C PHE A 108 -3.65 -3.28 -1.05
N ASP A 109 -3.86 -3.38 0.26
CA ASP A 109 -4.33 -4.60 0.93
C ASP A 109 -5.02 -4.27 2.27
N ALA A 110 -5.80 -5.23 2.78
CA ALA A 110 -6.50 -5.13 4.05
C ALA A 110 -6.77 -6.50 4.65
N MET A 111 -6.86 -6.58 5.98
CA MET A 111 -7.40 -7.76 6.67
C MET A 111 -7.98 -7.41 8.04
N PRO A 112 -8.85 -8.24 8.63
CA PRO A 112 -9.19 -8.15 10.04
C PRO A 112 -7.96 -8.17 10.94
N LEU A 113 -7.94 -7.33 11.97
CA LEU A 113 -6.82 -7.25 12.92
C LEU A 113 -6.50 -8.60 13.58
N PRO A 114 -7.47 -9.47 13.94
CA PRO A 114 -7.17 -10.81 14.45
C PRO A 114 -6.38 -11.67 13.46
N ALA A 115 -6.69 -11.60 12.16
CA ALA A 115 -5.94 -12.32 11.13
C ALA A 115 -4.51 -11.80 11.01
N TRP A 116 -4.31 -10.48 11.01
CA TRP A 116 -2.98 -9.88 11.04
C TRP A 116 -2.16 -10.35 12.24
N ARG A 117 -2.74 -10.35 13.45
CA ARG A 117 -2.10 -10.83 14.68
C ARG A 117 -1.73 -12.31 14.58
N ALA A 118 -2.55 -13.12 13.92
CA ALA A 118 -2.29 -14.54 13.67
C ALA A 118 -1.15 -14.82 12.65
N GLY A 119 -0.60 -13.79 11.99
CA GLY A 119 0.48 -13.96 11.00
C GLY A 119 0.10 -13.60 9.57
N GLY A 120 -1.18 -13.38 9.30
CA GLY A 120 -1.72 -13.10 7.98
C GLY A 120 -3.11 -13.71 7.79
N TRP A 121 -3.60 -13.68 6.56
CA TRP A 121 -4.98 -14.08 6.24
C TRP A 121 -4.98 -15.02 5.04
N GLU A 122 -5.62 -16.18 5.15
CA GLU A 122 -5.72 -17.17 4.08
C GLU A 122 -6.56 -16.71 2.88
N ARG A 123 -7.40 -15.69 3.08
CA ARG A 123 -8.26 -15.16 2.02
C ARG A 123 -7.41 -14.71 0.82
N PRO A 124 -7.73 -15.13 -0.43
CA PRO A 124 -7.01 -14.73 -1.64
C PRO A 124 -6.91 -13.21 -1.82
N LEU A 125 -5.83 -12.73 -2.44
CA LEU A 125 -5.59 -11.30 -2.66
C LEU A 125 -6.74 -10.60 -3.39
N LEU A 126 -7.31 -11.24 -4.42
CA LEU A 126 -8.47 -10.69 -5.14
C LEU A 126 -9.65 -10.39 -4.20
N GLU A 127 -9.96 -11.32 -3.31
CA GLU A 127 -11.05 -11.13 -2.35
C GLU A 127 -10.72 -10.09 -1.29
N ARG A 128 -9.45 -10.01 -0.83
CA ARG A 128 -9.02 -8.95 0.10
C ARG A 128 -9.13 -7.57 -0.53
N LYS A 129 -8.80 -7.44 -1.81
CA LYS A 129 -8.93 -6.19 -2.57
C LYS A 129 -10.38 -5.80 -2.79
N GLU A 130 -11.24 -6.76 -3.11
CA GLU A 130 -12.67 -6.48 -3.25
C GLU A 130 -13.29 -6.06 -1.92
N TRP A 131 -12.90 -6.71 -0.83
CA TRP A 131 -13.30 -6.30 0.51
C TRP A 131 -12.80 -4.89 0.85
N LEU A 132 -11.53 -4.58 0.56
CA LEU A 132 -10.96 -3.23 0.73
C LEU A 132 -11.76 -2.17 -0.03
N ARG A 133 -12.11 -2.41 -1.31
CA ARG A 133 -12.93 -1.48 -2.10
C ARG A 133 -14.31 -1.30 -1.48
N THR A 134 -14.92 -2.38 -1.02
CA THR A 134 -16.24 -2.37 -0.36
C THR A 134 -16.22 -1.50 0.90
N ILE A 135 -15.28 -1.74 1.83
CA ILE A 135 -15.23 -0.99 3.10
C ILE A 135 -14.84 0.48 2.90
N VAL A 136 -14.00 0.80 1.91
CA VAL A 136 -13.66 2.20 1.58
C VAL A 136 -14.84 2.90 0.90
N GLY A 137 -15.53 2.22 -0.01
CA GLY A 137 -16.70 2.74 -0.72
C GLY A 137 -17.94 2.92 0.16
N ALA A 138 -18.01 2.21 1.30
CA ALA A 138 -19.08 2.37 2.28
C ALA A 138 -18.96 3.65 3.13
N VAL A 139 -17.81 4.35 3.08
CA VAL A 139 -17.62 5.59 3.81
C VAL A 139 -18.21 6.76 3.02
N ASP A 140 -19.51 6.97 3.22
CA ASP A 140 -20.26 8.12 2.75
C ASP A 140 -20.21 9.22 3.82
N GLU A 141 -19.24 10.13 3.68
CA GLU A 141 -19.17 11.30 4.54
C GLU A 141 -19.03 12.55 3.66
N PRO A 142 -20.05 13.42 3.62
CA PRO A 142 -19.87 14.74 3.02
C PRO A 142 -18.81 15.49 3.81
N TRP A 143 -18.00 16.29 3.11
CA TRP A 143 -16.96 17.10 3.72
C TRP A 143 -17.53 17.91 4.91
N ASP A 144 -16.95 17.73 6.09
CA ASP A 144 -17.22 18.54 7.28
C ASP A 144 -15.92 19.13 7.83
N TRP A 145 -16.01 20.34 8.38
CA TRP A 145 -14.84 21.05 8.89
C TRP A 145 -14.37 20.42 10.21
N ARG A 146 -13.14 19.88 10.22
CA ARG A 146 -12.51 19.37 11.44
C ARG A 146 -11.55 20.40 12.08
N PRO A 147 -11.60 20.58 13.41
CA PRO A 147 -10.58 21.35 14.12
C PRO A 147 -9.16 20.82 13.84
N ARG A 148 -8.23 21.75 13.54
CA ARG A 148 -6.83 21.51 13.14
C ARG A 148 -6.58 21.04 11.71
N SER A 149 -7.60 20.66 10.94
CA SER A 149 -7.39 20.31 9.52
C SER A 149 -7.12 21.53 8.64
N ALA A 150 -7.42 22.74 9.13
CA ALA A 150 -7.33 23.99 8.37
C ALA A 150 -8.08 23.94 7.04
N GLY A 151 -9.16 23.14 6.97
CA GLY A 151 -9.95 22.93 5.75
C GLY A 151 -9.25 22.04 4.70
N ARG A 152 -8.22 21.28 5.09
CA ARG A 152 -7.47 20.37 4.20
C ARG A 152 -7.91 18.91 4.30
N ASP A 153 -9.06 18.65 4.91
CA ASP A 153 -9.68 17.33 4.80
C ASP A 153 -10.09 17.13 3.35
N ASP A 154 -9.27 16.37 2.64
CA ASP A 154 -9.51 15.95 1.28
C ASP A 154 -10.00 14.50 1.33
N PRO A 155 -11.22 14.19 0.87
CA PRO A 155 -11.70 12.82 0.74
C PRO A 155 -10.73 11.92 -0.04
N GLU A 156 -9.93 12.51 -0.94
CA GLU A 156 -8.93 11.81 -1.75
C GLU A 156 -7.60 11.56 -1.01
N CYS A 157 -7.47 11.93 0.28
CA CYS A 157 -6.27 11.66 1.07
C CYS A 157 -6.03 10.16 1.33
N VAL A 158 -7.03 9.30 1.12
CA VAL A 158 -6.91 7.84 1.15
C VAL A 158 -7.49 7.28 -0.15
N GLN A 159 -6.67 6.53 -0.89
CA GLN A 159 -7.00 6.02 -2.22
C GLN A 159 -6.77 4.51 -2.27
N VAL A 160 -7.69 3.75 -2.87
CA VAL A 160 -7.46 2.33 -3.15
C VAL A 160 -6.73 2.20 -4.49
N MET A 161 -5.62 1.49 -4.50
CA MET A 161 -4.83 1.26 -5.70
C MET A 161 -5.61 0.44 -6.74
N THR A 162 -5.58 0.92 -7.99
CA THR A 162 -6.15 0.22 -9.14
C THR A 162 -5.20 -0.85 -9.65
N ASP A 163 -5.77 -2.01 -10.00
CA ASP A 163 -5.06 -3.15 -10.56
C ASP A 163 -5.17 -3.16 -12.08
N THR A 164 -4.09 -3.56 -12.75
CA THR A 164 -4.07 -3.92 -14.17
C THR A 164 -3.74 -5.40 -14.30
N TRP A 165 -4.48 -6.15 -15.12
CA TRP A 165 -4.14 -7.57 -15.34
C TRP A 165 -2.93 -7.69 -16.26
N ILE A 166 -1.86 -8.31 -15.77
CA ILE A 166 -0.62 -8.51 -16.52
C ILE A 166 -0.55 -9.98 -16.97
N PHE A 167 -0.77 -10.19 -18.27
CA PHE A 167 -0.90 -11.52 -18.87
C PHE A 167 0.43 -12.27 -18.96
N ASP A 168 1.49 -11.59 -19.35
CA ASP A 168 2.80 -12.19 -19.64
C ASP A 168 3.96 -11.23 -19.34
N GLU A 169 5.18 -11.74 -19.54
CA GLU A 169 6.42 -10.99 -19.34
C GLU A 169 6.51 -9.74 -20.22
N ALA A 170 6.05 -9.82 -21.49
CA ALA A 170 6.10 -8.71 -22.42
C ALA A 170 5.19 -7.57 -21.98
N HIS A 171 3.98 -7.88 -21.51
CA HIS A 171 3.07 -6.90 -20.92
C HIS A 171 3.67 -6.30 -19.63
N ALA A 172 4.29 -7.10 -18.76
CA ALA A 172 4.94 -6.59 -17.55
C ALA A 172 6.04 -5.56 -17.89
N ILE A 173 6.85 -5.83 -18.92
CA ILE A 173 7.89 -4.94 -19.41
C ILE A 173 7.28 -3.66 -19.98
N GLN A 174 6.25 -3.77 -20.84
CA GLN A 174 5.56 -2.63 -21.44
C GLN A 174 4.98 -1.71 -20.36
N GLU A 175 4.29 -2.28 -19.38
CA GLU A 175 3.65 -1.53 -18.30
C GLU A 175 4.71 -0.87 -17.39
N SER A 176 5.83 -1.55 -17.15
CA SER A 176 6.96 -0.95 -16.43
C SER A 176 7.53 0.27 -17.17
N TYR A 177 7.72 0.19 -18.50
CA TYR A 177 8.15 1.33 -19.30
C TYR A 177 7.15 2.48 -19.28
N ARG A 178 5.86 2.19 -19.32
CA ARG A 178 4.79 3.20 -19.22
C ARG A 178 4.91 3.98 -17.91
N VAL A 179 5.15 3.30 -16.80
CA VAL A 179 5.32 3.94 -15.48
C VAL A 179 6.62 4.75 -15.40
N TRP A 180 7.73 4.24 -15.95
CA TRP A 180 9.00 4.99 -15.96
C TRP A 180 8.95 6.24 -16.83
N ALA A 181 8.23 6.20 -17.95
CA ALA A 181 8.07 7.35 -18.84
C ALA A 181 7.44 8.58 -18.15
N ILE A 182 6.66 8.36 -17.09
CA ILE A 182 6.05 9.41 -16.27
C ILE A 182 6.79 9.63 -14.94
N GLY A 183 8.00 9.06 -14.77
CA GLY A 183 8.84 9.23 -13.59
C GLY A 183 8.47 8.37 -12.38
N GLY A 184 7.60 7.36 -12.54
CA GLY A 184 7.26 6.42 -11.47
C GLY A 184 8.38 5.41 -11.18
N GLU A 185 8.32 4.72 -10.03
CA GLU A 185 9.37 3.77 -9.62
C GLU A 185 9.33 2.44 -10.42
N GLY A 186 8.13 2.05 -10.88
CA GLY A 186 7.88 0.82 -11.61
C GLY A 186 6.55 0.19 -11.18
N ILE A 187 6.45 -1.13 -11.23
CA ILE A 187 5.24 -1.86 -10.84
C ILE A 187 5.51 -2.92 -9.78
N VAL A 188 4.45 -3.34 -9.09
CA VAL A 188 4.42 -4.54 -8.25
C VAL A 188 3.45 -5.52 -8.88
N LEU A 189 3.96 -6.69 -9.27
CA LEU A 189 3.18 -7.84 -9.70
C LEU A 189 2.77 -8.66 -8.47
N LYS A 190 1.50 -9.04 -8.38
CA LYS A 190 0.94 -9.77 -7.25
C LYS A 190 0.14 -10.98 -7.71
N ASP A 191 0.39 -12.12 -7.07
CA ASP A 191 -0.39 -13.34 -7.29
C ASP A 191 -1.82 -13.13 -6.76
N PRO A 192 -2.85 -13.19 -7.63
CA PRO A 192 -4.24 -12.94 -7.28
C PRO A 192 -4.81 -13.96 -6.27
N ALA A 193 -4.28 -15.19 -6.25
CA ALA A 193 -4.72 -16.26 -5.36
C ALA A 193 -3.95 -16.28 -4.04
N SER A 194 -2.90 -15.46 -3.91
CA SER A 194 -2.00 -15.53 -2.76
C SER A 194 -2.68 -15.12 -1.45
N PRO A 195 -2.43 -15.85 -0.36
CA PRO A 195 -2.83 -15.41 0.96
C PRO A 195 -1.91 -14.28 1.44
N TYR A 196 -2.30 -13.56 2.48
CA TYR A 196 -1.43 -12.61 3.14
C TYR A 196 -0.53 -13.32 4.14
N ARG A 197 0.76 -12.97 4.14
CA ARG A 197 1.75 -13.47 5.10
C ARG A 197 2.64 -12.32 5.55
N ARG A 198 2.86 -12.20 6.86
CA ARG A 198 3.83 -11.25 7.44
C ARG A 198 5.28 -11.69 7.23
N LEU A 199 5.72 -11.78 5.98
CA LEU A 199 7.07 -12.19 5.58
C LEU A 199 7.40 -11.68 4.18
N ARG A 200 8.66 -11.87 3.76
CA ARG A 200 9.06 -11.63 2.38
C ARG A 200 8.76 -12.86 1.51
N CYS A 201 7.89 -12.72 0.52
CA CYS A 201 7.52 -13.82 -0.38
C CYS A 201 7.55 -13.41 -1.86
N SER A 202 7.55 -14.41 -2.72
CA SER A 202 7.42 -14.27 -4.17
C SER A 202 5.99 -14.04 -4.65
N ALA A 203 4.99 -14.06 -3.75
CA ALA A 203 3.62 -13.71 -4.10
C ALA A 203 3.53 -12.25 -4.58
N TRP A 204 4.39 -11.37 -4.06
CA TRP A 204 4.54 -9.99 -4.54
C TRP A 204 5.95 -9.78 -5.09
N GLN A 205 6.04 -9.26 -6.31
CA GLN A 205 7.29 -9.11 -7.03
C GLN A 205 7.39 -7.71 -7.63
N LYS A 206 8.45 -6.97 -7.33
CA LYS A 206 8.63 -5.60 -7.80
C LYS A 206 9.50 -5.55 -9.05
N CYS A 207 9.02 -4.84 -10.06
CA CYS A 207 9.72 -4.52 -11.30
C CYS A 207 10.19 -3.07 -11.21
N LYS A 208 11.50 -2.85 -11.09
CA LYS A 208 12.10 -1.51 -11.02
C LYS A 208 13.10 -1.33 -12.16
N GLN A 209 13.35 -0.09 -12.54
CA GLN A 209 14.32 0.24 -13.57
C GLN A 209 15.72 -0.33 -13.25
N GLU A 210 16.13 -0.33 -11.98
CA GLU A 210 17.41 -0.91 -11.52
C GLU A 210 17.53 -2.43 -11.76
N ASN A 211 16.41 -3.15 -11.83
CA ASN A 211 16.36 -4.60 -11.99
C ASN A 211 16.05 -5.01 -13.45
N MET A 212 15.99 -4.05 -14.39
CA MET A 212 15.59 -4.33 -15.78
C MET A 212 16.47 -5.32 -16.52
N SER A 213 17.77 -5.33 -16.23
CA SER A 213 18.70 -6.29 -16.83
C SER A 213 18.30 -7.74 -16.53
N LYS A 214 17.66 -7.99 -15.39
CA LYS A 214 17.13 -9.32 -15.00
C LYS A 214 15.84 -9.68 -15.75
N LEU A 215 15.11 -8.68 -16.23
CA LEU A 215 13.86 -8.85 -16.99
C LEU A 215 14.12 -9.18 -18.46
N VAL A 216 15.17 -8.60 -19.05
CA VAL A 216 15.52 -8.84 -20.46
C VAL A 216 16.55 -9.96 -20.63
N GLY A 217 17.33 -10.22 -19.57
CA GLY A 217 18.47 -11.14 -19.61
C GLY A 217 18.15 -12.63 -19.61
N CYS A 218 16.88 -13.05 -19.49
CA CYS A 218 16.53 -14.47 -19.45
C CYS A 218 16.45 -15.13 -20.86
N LYS A 219 16.89 -14.43 -21.92
CA LYS A 219 16.91 -14.95 -23.32
C LYS A 219 18.31 -14.97 -23.97
N ALA A 220 19.35 -15.30 -23.22
CA ALA A 220 20.64 -15.65 -23.78
C ALA A 220 21.29 -16.81 -23.02
N ALA A 221 20.75 -18.01 -23.17
CA ALA A 221 21.43 -19.29 -23.00
C ALA A 221 20.67 -20.37 -23.80
#